data_AF-A0A353GUN2-F1
#
_entry.id   AF-A0A353GUN2-F1
#
_cell.length_a   1.000
_cell.length_b   1.000
_cell.length_c   1.000
_cell.angle_alpha   90.00
_cell.angle_beta   90.00
_cell.angle_gamma   90.00
#
_symmetry.space_group_name_H-M   'P 1'
#
loop_
_entity.id
_entity.type
_entity.pdbx_description
1 polymer ?
#
loop_
_entity_poly.entity_id
_entity_poly.type
_entity_poly.pdbx_seq_one_letter_code
_entity_poly.pdbx_strand_id
1 'polypeptide(L)'
;MSGKNPLEITIIKGLGAGAFSLILALILRNSLPNPLIIAKAMLLGSISYGASIMLFIIAMCNLGVARTSAFFASAPFIGTVLSLLLFHEIPNILLIVACLIMISGVILLIKENHAHQHIHLKIEHEHSHRHDDGHHLHSHDGKDIHSDQVHSYQHVHNI
;
A
#
# COMPACT_ATOMS: atom_id res chain seq x y z
N MET A 1 -14.48 8.70 0.88
CA MET A 1 -13.30 9.38 0.30
C MET A 1 -12.82 8.56 -0.89
N SER A 2 -13.42 8.80 -2.05
CA SER A 2 -13.22 8.02 -3.27
C SER A 2 -12.75 9.01 -4.33
N GLY A 3 -11.52 8.88 -4.85
CA GLY A 3 -11.06 9.66 -6.01
C GLY A 3 -9.61 10.16 -6.04
N LYS A 4 -8.85 10.13 -4.95
CA LYS A 4 -7.42 10.54 -5.00
C LYS A 4 -6.53 9.37 -5.40
N ASN A 5 -5.71 9.58 -6.42
CA ASN A 5 -4.73 8.59 -6.86
C ASN A 5 -3.71 8.36 -5.73
N PRO A 6 -3.51 7.12 -5.26
CA PRO A 6 -2.58 6.83 -4.17
C PRO A 6 -1.15 7.31 -4.45
N LEU A 7 -0.76 7.42 -5.72
CA LEU A 7 0.54 7.95 -6.13
C LEU A 7 0.71 9.43 -5.76
N GLU A 8 -0.33 10.26 -5.93
CA GLU A 8 -0.26 11.69 -5.59
C GLU A 8 -0.03 11.90 -4.09
N ILE A 9 -0.72 11.12 -3.26
CA ILE A 9 -0.58 11.19 -1.80
C ILE A 9 0.84 10.78 -1.39
N THR A 10 1.39 9.72 -1.99
CA THR A 10 2.77 9.28 -1.73
C THR A 10 3.79 10.32 -2.17
N ILE A 11 3.61 10.97 -3.33
CA ILE A 11 4.52 12.02 -3.83
C ILE A 11 4.54 13.21 -2.87
N ILE A 12 3.36 13.71 -2.46
CA ILE A 12 3.27 14.87 -1.56
C ILE A 12 3.90 14.57 -0.21
N LYS A 13 3.60 13.40 0.38
CA LYS A 13 4.19 12.98 1.66
C LYS A 13 5.70 12.78 1.54
N GLY A 14 6.18 12.21 0.43
CA GLY A 14 7.60 12.01 0.15
C GLY A 14 8.36 13.33 0.03
N LEU A 15 7.84 14.29 -0.74
CA LEU A 15 8.41 15.63 -0.87
C LEU A 15 8.45 16.35 0.47
N GLY A 16 7.35 16.28 1.25
CA GLY A 16 7.28 16.88 2.58
C GLY A 16 8.34 16.31 3.54
N ALA A 17 8.46 14.98 3.61
CA ALA A 17 9.46 14.32 4.44
C ALA A 17 10.89 14.64 3.98
N GLY A 18 11.17 14.60 2.67
CA GLY A 18 12.50 14.89 2.12
C GLY A 18 12.92 16.34 2.33
N ALA A 19 12.02 17.30 2.11
CA ALA A 19 12.28 18.71 2.37
C ALA A 19 12.55 18.96 3.87
N PHE A 20 11.76 18.36 4.75
CA PHE A 20 11.97 18.45 6.19
C PHE A 20 13.35 17.89 6.60
N SER A 21 13.72 16.70 6.11
CA SER A 21 15.04 16.10 6.38
C SER A 21 16.19 16.97 5.86
N LEU A 22 16.03 17.58 4.68
CA LEU A 22 17.03 18.48 4.11
C LEU A 22 17.18 19.76 4.95
N ILE A 23 16.06 20.39 5.32
CA ILE A 23 16.04 21.57 6.20
C ILE A 23 16.71 21.23 7.54
N LEU A 24 16.40 20.08 8.13
CA LEU A 24 16.98 19.65 9.39
C LEU A 24 18.51 19.46 9.28
N ALA A 25 18.98 18.86 8.19
CA ALA A 25 20.42 18.71 7.93
C ALA A 25 21.13 20.07 7.76
N LEU A 26 20.48 21.05 7.13
CA LEU A 26 21.00 22.41 7.00
C LEU A 26 21.04 23.15 8.34
N ILE A 27 20.01 23.00 9.18
CA ILE A 27 19.98 23.55 10.55
C ILE A 27 21.11 22.96 11.40
N LEU A 28 21.36 21.66 11.26
CA LEU A 28 22.49 20.95 11.91
C LEU A 28 23.86 21.32 11.32
N ARG A 29 23.92 22.20 10.32
CA ARG A 29 25.14 22.64 9.63
C ARG A 29 25.96 21.50 9.04
N ASN A 30 25.29 20.43 8.61
CA ASN A 30 25.97 19.32 7.97
C ASN A 30 26.57 19.77 6.62
N SER A 31 27.80 19.37 6.33
CA SER A 31 28.44 19.69 5.06
C SER A 31 27.69 19.03 3.90
N LEU A 32 27.56 19.74 2.78
CA LEU A 32 27.00 19.13 1.57
C LEU A 32 28.03 18.14 0.99
N PRO A 33 27.65 16.87 0.79
CA PRO A 33 28.53 15.89 0.17
C PRO A 33 28.75 16.24 -1.31
N ASN A 34 29.77 15.62 -1.92
CA ASN A 34 30.08 15.80 -3.33
C ASN A 34 28.82 15.57 -4.21
N PRO A 35 28.54 16.41 -5.23
CA PRO A 35 27.40 16.25 -6.13
C PRO A 35 27.24 14.83 -6.72
N LEU A 36 28.36 14.13 -6.95
CA LEU A 36 28.34 12.74 -7.42
C LEU A 36 27.74 11.77 -6.38
N ILE A 37 28.03 11.98 -5.10
CA ILE A 37 27.45 11.20 -3.99
C ILE A 37 25.95 11.50 -3.88
N ILE A 38 25.56 12.77 -4.04
CA ILE A 38 24.14 13.17 -4.06
C ILE A 38 23.41 12.45 -5.19
N ALA A 39 23.94 12.48 -6.42
CA ALA A 39 23.33 11.80 -7.56
C ALA A 39 23.21 10.28 -7.33
N LYS A 40 24.25 9.63 -6.79
CA LYS A 40 24.21 8.21 -6.44
C LYS A 40 23.16 7.91 -5.36
N ALA A 41 23.07 8.74 -4.32
CA ALA A 41 22.09 8.58 -3.25
C ALA A 41 20.65 8.79 -3.76
N MET A 42 20.42 9.76 -4.64
CA MET A 42 19.12 9.98 -5.27
C MET A 42 18.71 8.81 -6.16
N LEU A 43 19.63 8.28 -6.98
CA LEU A 43 19.39 7.11 -7.80
C LEU A 43 19.08 5.88 -6.95
N LEU A 44 19.91 5.62 -5.93
CA LEU A 44 19.74 4.51 -5.02
C LEU A 44 18.40 4.61 -4.29
N GLY A 45 18.03 5.79 -3.77
CA GLY A 45 16.75 6.02 -3.10
C GLY A 45 15.55 5.87 -4.04
N SER A 46 15.66 6.37 -5.28
CA SER A 46 14.62 6.23 -6.30
C SER A 46 14.33 4.76 -6.62
N ILE A 47 15.38 3.95 -6.77
CA ILE A 47 15.23 2.51 -7.07
C ILE A 47 14.80 1.72 -5.82
N SER A 48 15.51 1.90 -4.70
CA SER A 48 15.30 1.09 -3.49
C SER A 48 13.98 1.39 -2.78
N TYR A 49 13.62 2.67 -2.64
CA TYR A 49 12.38 3.08 -1.97
C TYR A 49 11.29 3.44 -2.97
N GLY A 50 11.59 4.27 -3.97
CA GLY A 50 10.58 4.77 -4.92
C GLY A 50 9.93 3.65 -5.75
N ALA A 51 10.74 2.93 -6.53
CA ALA A 51 10.25 1.83 -7.35
C ALA A 51 9.68 0.68 -6.51
N SER A 52 10.29 0.38 -5.36
CA SER A 52 9.79 -0.64 -4.42
C SER A 52 8.39 -0.31 -3.91
N ILE A 53 8.14 0.92 -3.45
CA ILE A 53 6.81 1.34 -2.99
C ILE A 53 5.80 1.31 -4.14
N MET A 54 6.18 1.74 -5.34
CA MET A 54 5.30 1.68 -6.51
C MET A 54 4.87 0.24 -6.82
N LEU A 55 5.83 -0.70 -6.85
CA LEU A 55 5.56 -2.12 -7.05
C LEU A 55 4.71 -2.71 -5.92
N PHE A 56 4.95 -2.30 -4.68
CA PHE A 56 4.15 -2.72 -3.53
C PHE A 56 2.70 -2.23 -3.63
N ILE A 57 2.47 -0.97 -4.02
CA ILE A 57 1.12 -0.44 -4.25
C ILE A 57 0.42 -1.19 -5.39
N ILE A 58 1.11 -1.42 -6.50
CA ILE A 58 0.56 -2.20 -7.63
C ILE A 58 0.20 -3.62 -7.19
N ALA A 59 1.06 -4.27 -6.40
CA ALA A 59 0.80 -5.59 -5.86
C ALA A 59 -0.43 -5.59 -4.94
N MET A 60 -0.56 -4.59 -4.05
CA MET A 60 -1.75 -4.46 -3.19
C MET A 60 -3.03 -4.28 -3.99
N CYS A 61 -3.00 -3.51 -5.08
CA CYS A 61 -4.15 -3.31 -5.96
C CYS A 61 -4.57 -4.58 -6.70
N ASN A 62 -3.61 -5.41 -7.14
CA ASN A 62 -3.90 -6.59 -7.98
C ASN A 62 -4.10 -7.89 -7.19
N LEU A 63 -3.33 -8.12 -6.10
CA LEU A 63 -3.37 -9.35 -5.31
C LEU A 63 -4.19 -9.22 -4.02
N GLY A 64 -4.60 -8.01 -3.67
CA GLY A 64 -5.23 -7.67 -2.39
C GLY A 64 -4.21 -7.44 -1.28
N VAL A 65 -4.59 -6.58 -0.32
CA VAL A 65 -3.71 -6.10 0.76
C VAL A 65 -3.18 -7.25 1.63
N ALA A 66 -4.06 -8.19 2.02
CA ALA A 66 -3.70 -9.28 2.93
C ALA A 66 -2.66 -10.26 2.35
N ARG A 67 -2.76 -10.59 1.06
CA ARG A 67 -1.77 -11.48 0.41
C ARG A 67 -0.45 -10.74 0.21
N THR A 68 -0.51 -9.48 -0.24
CA THR A 68 0.69 -8.68 -0.50
C THR A 68 1.48 -8.42 0.78
N SER A 69 0.82 -8.13 1.89
CA SER A 69 1.48 -7.94 3.18
C SER A 69 2.13 -9.22 3.69
N ALA A 70 1.51 -10.39 3.49
CA ALA A 70 2.11 -11.68 3.83
C ALA A 70 3.40 -11.96 3.04
N PHE A 71 3.42 -11.66 1.73
CA PHE A 71 4.65 -11.74 0.93
C PHE A 71 5.71 -10.74 1.41
N PHE A 72 5.30 -9.51 1.70
CA PHE A 72 6.23 -8.47 2.16
C PHE A 72 6.86 -8.78 3.53
N ALA A 73 6.18 -9.54 4.39
CA ALA A 73 6.73 -10.02 5.65
C ALA A 73 7.96 -10.93 5.49
N SER A 74 8.22 -11.47 4.29
CA SER A 74 9.44 -12.22 3.98
C SER A 74 10.67 -11.33 3.73
N ALA A 75 10.48 -10.04 3.45
CA ALA A 75 11.56 -9.12 3.07
C ALA A 75 12.73 -9.04 4.08
N PRO A 76 12.50 -9.04 5.41
CA PRO A 76 13.58 -9.01 6.38
C PRO A 76 14.51 -10.23 6.30
N PHE A 77 13.96 -11.42 6.03
CA PHE A 77 14.78 -12.64 5.86
C PHE A 77 15.69 -12.55 4.64
N ILE A 78 15.13 -12.06 3.52
CA ILE A 78 15.90 -11.81 2.30
C ILE A 78 17.01 -10.79 2.61
N GLY A 79 16.68 -9.70 3.32
CA GLY A 79 17.65 -8.68 3.73
C GLY A 79 18.77 -9.25 4.61
N THR A 80 18.44 -10.13 5.56
CA THR A 80 19.43 -10.83 6.39
C THR A 80 20.36 -11.71 5.55
N VAL A 81 19.81 -12.52 4.65
CA VAL A 81 20.62 -13.38 3.77
C VAL A 81 21.54 -12.55 2.87
N LEU A 82 21.00 -11.48 2.27
CA LEU A 82 21.77 -10.58 1.41
C LEU A 82 22.88 -9.87 2.19
N SER A 83 22.62 -9.46 3.43
CA SER A 83 23.61 -8.84 4.31
C SER A 83 24.76 -9.80 4.62
N LEU A 84 24.47 -11.06 4.98
CA LEU A 84 25.51 -12.05 5.24
C LEU A 84 26.36 -12.33 3.98
N LEU A 85 25.74 -12.39 2.80
CA LEU A 85 26.43 -12.61 1.52
C LEU A 85 27.29 -11.41 1.10
N LEU A 86 26.84 -10.18 1.33
CA LEU A 86 27.58 -8.97 0.93
C LEU A 86 28.76 -8.70 1.88
N PHE A 87 28.52 -8.75 3.19
CA PHE A 87 29.49 -8.33 4.19
C PHE A 87 30.41 -9.47 4.65
N HIS A 88 30.07 -10.73 4.37
CA HIS A 88 30.86 -11.93 4.74
C HIS A 88 31.18 -12.00 6.24
N GLU A 89 30.32 -11.41 7.09
CA GLU A 89 30.51 -11.37 8.53
C GLU A 89 29.92 -12.61 9.22
N ILE A 90 30.51 -13.01 10.34
CA ILE A 90 29.99 -14.09 11.18
C ILE A 90 28.69 -13.59 11.84
N PRO A 91 27.57 -14.31 11.70
CA PRO A 91 26.30 -13.87 12.25
C PRO A 91 26.38 -13.73 13.77
N ASN A 92 26.06 -12.53 14.26
CA ASN A 92 25.98 -12.24 15.69
C ASN A 92 24.89 -13.11 16.35
N ILE A 93 25.11 -13.55 17.60
CA ILE A 93 24.11 -14.26 18.38
C ILE A 93 22.78 -13.48 18.47
N LEU A 94 22.83 -12.14 18.52
CA LEU A 94 21.64 -11.28 18.50
C LEU A 94 20.84 -11.43 17.20
N LEU A 95 21.51 -11.58 16.06
CA LEU A 95 20.86 -11.77 14.76
C LEU A 95 20.08 -13.09 14.76
N ILE A 96 20.67 -14.15 15.32
CA ILE A 96 20.02 -15.46 15.44
C ILE A 96 18.77 -15.35 16.32
N VAL A 97 18.88 -14.70 17.49
CA VAL A 97 17.74 -14.48 18.39
C VAL A 97 16.64 -13.65 17.71
N ALA A 98 17.01 -12.58 17.01
CA ALA A 98 16.07 -11.76 16.25
C ALA A 98 15.34 -12.58 15.17
N CYS A 99 16.06 -13.41 14.40
CA CYS A 99 15.46 -14.30 13.41
C CYS A 99 14.43 -15.26 14.04
N LEU A 100 14.74 -15.84 15.21
CA LEU A 100 13.80 -16.73 15.92
C LEU A 100 12.53 -16.00 16.38
N ILE A 101 12.68 -14.79 16.91
CA ILE A 101 11.55 -13.94 17.31
C ILE A 101 10.68 -13.59 16.08
N MET A 102 11.31 -13.21 14.97
CA MET A 102 10.61 -12.88 13.74
C MET A 102 9.85 -14.07 13.15
N ILE A 103 10.47 -15.26 13.10
CA ILE A 103 9.79 -16.50 12.64
C ILE A 103 8.59 -16.79 13.54
N SER A 104 8.74 -16.63 14.86
CA SER A 104 7.65 -16.83 15.82
C SER A 104 6.49 -15.87 15.54
N GLY A 105 6.79 -14.59 15.25
CA GLY A 105 5.79 -13.60 14.85
C GLY A 105 5.04 -13.98 13.58
N VAL A 106 5.75 -14.47 12.55
CA VAL A 106 5.13 -14.95 11.30
C VAL A 106 4.24 -16.16 11.56
N ILE A 107 4.67 -17.11 12.40
CA ILE A 107 3.86 -18.29 12.76
C ILE A 107 2.58 -17.86 13.49
N LEU A 108 2.66 -16.89 14.40
CA LEU A 108 1.47 -16.35 15.08
C LEU A 108 0.52 -15.67 14.09
N LEU A 109 1.05 -14.85 13.18
CA LEU A 109 0.27 -14.16 12.15
C LEU A 109 -0.47 -15.14 11.22
N ILE A 110 0.19 -16.23 10.81
CA ILE A 110 -0.43 -17.26 9.95
C ILE A 110 -1.46 -18.10 10.72
N LYS A 111 -1.26 -18.32 12.02
CA LYS A 111 -2.20 -19.07 12.88
C LYS A 111 -3.43 -18.26 13.28
N GLU A 112 -3.47 -16.96 12.98
CA GLU A 112 -4.62 -16.12 13.27
C GLU A 112 -5.81 -16.55 12.41
N ASN A 113 -6.72 -17.33 13.00
CA ASN A 113 -8.03 -17.60 12.41
C ASN A 113 -8.96 -16.44 12.75
N HIS A 114 -9.20 -15.57 11.77
CA HIS A 114 -10.26 -14.57 11.87
C HIS A 114 -11.63 -15.22 11.76
N ALA A 115 -12.18 -15.67 12.89
CA ALA A 115 -13.60 -15.98 13.03
C ALA A 115 -14.26 -14.84 13.80
N HIS A 116 -14.89 -13.91 13.08
CA HIS A 116 -15.73 -12.87 13.69
C HIS A 116 -17.14 -12.96 13.12
N GLN A 117 -18.14 -12.86 14.01
CA GLN A 117 -19.51 -12.62 13.58
C GLN A 117 -19.57 -11.22 12.96
N HIS A 118 -19.72 -11.17 11.63
CA HIS A 118 -20.09 -9.94 10.97
C HIS A 118 -21.57 -9.66 11.26
N ILE A 119 -21.84 -8.68 12.11
CA ILE A 119 -23.17 -8.07 12.18
C ILE A 119 -23.22 -7.06 11.04
N HIS A 120 -23.81 -7.46 9.92
CA HIS A 120 -24.13 -6.53 8.85
C HIS A 120 -25.33 -5.68 9.27
N LEU A 121 -25.07 -4.51 9.88
CA LEU A 121 -26.10 -3.48 9.95
C LEU A 121 -26.47 -3.07 8.51
N LYS A 122 -27.75 -2.79 8.28
CA LYS A 122 -28.25 -2.27 7.01
C LYS A 122 -27.52 -0.96 6.68
N ILE A 123 -26.71 -0.94 5.63
CA ILE A 123 -26.02 0.25 5.16
C ILE A 123 -26.76 0.74 3.92
N GLU A 124 -27.48 1.85 4.05
CA GLU A 124 -27.96 2.61 2.90
C GLU A 124 -26.78 3.34 2.27
N HIS A 125 -26.52 3.11 1.00
CA HIS A 125 -25.50 3.84 0.24
C HIS A 125 -26.08 4.32 -1.09
N GLU A 126 -25.67 5.52 -1.47
CA GLU A 126 -26.03 6.17 -2.73
C GLU A 126 -24.88 5.99 -3.70
N HIS A 127 -25.15 5.33 -4.83
CA HIS A 127 -24.22 5.21 -5.94
C HIS A 127 -24.81 5.86 -7.20
N SER A 128 -23.91 6.45 -7.97
CA SER A 128 -24.16 7.08 -9.25
C SER A 128 -23.99 6.03 -10.34
N HIS A 129 -25.05 5.73 -11.10
CA HIS A 129 -25.02 4.79 -12.23
C HIS A 129 -25.14 5.51 -13.55
N ARG A 130 -24.56 4.91 -14.60
CA ARG A 130 -24.80 5.24 -16.01
C ARG A 130 -25.39 4.02 -16.70
N HIS A 131 -26.41 4.22 -17.53
CA HIS A 131 -27.18 3.16 -18.18
C HIS A 131 -26.49 2.57 -19.44
N ASP A 132 -25.22 2.89 -19.70
CA ASP A 132 -24.46 2.41 -20.86
C ASP A 132 -23.67 1.11 -20.59
N ASP A 133 -23.81 0.50 -19.41
CA ASP A 133 -23.02 -0.65 -18.95
C ASP A 133 -23.54 -2.03 -19.43
N GLY A 134 -24.69 -2.07 -20.11
CA GLY A 134 -25.25 -3.29 -20.69
C GLY A 134 -25.87 -4.27 -19.69
N HIS A 135 -26.05 -3.89 -18.42
CA HIS A 135 -26.54 -4.79 -17.36
C HIS A 135 -28.02 -4.58 -16.95
N HIS A 136 -28.81 -3.83 -17.72
CA HIS A 136 -30.21 -3.55 -17.40
C HIS A 136 -31.19 -4.42 -18.20
N LEU A 137 -31.73 -5.48 -17.57
CA LEU A 137 -32.96 -6.15 -18.03
C LEU A 137 -34.05 -6.03 -16.96
N HIS A 138 -34.57 -4.83 -16.76
CA HIS A 138 -35.81 -4.61 -16.03
C HIS A 138 -36.63 -3.51 -16.70
N SER A 139 -37.94 -3.72 -16.82
CA SER A 139 -38.86 -2.74 -17.39
C SER A 139 -39.21 -1.68 -16.35
N HIS A 140 -38.95 -0.42 -16.67
CA HIS A 140 -39.48 0.71 -15.92
C HIS A 140 -40.91 1.00 -16.37
N ASP A 141 -41.81 1.19 -15.40
CA ASP A 141 -43.18 1.58 -15.65
C ASP A 141 -43.22 3.08 -16.02
N GLY A 142 -43.24 3.34 -17.33
CA GLY A 142 -43.99 4.47 -17.89
C GLY A 142 -43.44 5.89 -17.78
N LYS A 143 -42.12 6.12 -17.79
CA LYS A 143 -41.55 7.44 -18.16
C LYS A 143 -40.29 7.28 -19.00
N ASP A 144 -40.29 7.92 -20.17
CA ASP A 144 -39.16 7.99 -21.08
C ASP A 144 -37.94 8.64 -20.39
N ILE A 145 -36.94 7.83 -20.06
CA ILE A 145 -35.68 8.31 -19.48
C ILE A 145 -34.63 8.29 -20.59
N HIS A 146 -34.11 9.47 -20.95
CA HIS A 146 -32.96 9.60 -21.85
C HIS A 146 -31.76 8.83 -21.28
N SER A 147 -31.05 8.07 -22.13
CA SER A 147 -29.96 7.14 -21.77
C SER A 147 -28.72 7.79 -21.12
N ASP A 148 -28.66 9.11 -21.05
CA ASP A 148 -27.53 9.90 -20.52
C ASP A 148 -27.74 10.43 -19.10
N GLN A 149 -28.87 10.12 -18.45
CA GLN A 149 -29.16 10.64 -17.12
C GLN A 149 -28.59 9.74 -16.01
N VAL A 150 -27.68 10.32 -15.23
CA VAL A 150 -27.18 9.78 -13.97
C VAL A 150 -28.21 10.05 -12.89
N HIS A 151 -28.88 9.00 -12.39
CA HIS A 151 -29.81 9.11 -11.27
C HIS A 151 -29.24 8.38 -10.06
N SER A 152 -29.56 8.89 -8.87
CA SER A 152 -29.24 8.23 -7.62
C SER A 152 -30.50 7.61 -7.01
N TYR A 153 -30.43 6.31 -6.73
CA TYR A 153 -31.49 5.57 -6.05
C TYR A 153 -30.94 4.97 -4.75
N GLN A 154 -31.75 4.98 -3.69
CA GLN A 154 -31.39 4.30 -2.46
C GLN A 154 -31.58 2.79 -2.64
N HIS A 155 -30.46 2.07 -2.76
CA HIS A 155 -30.49 0.61 -2.75
C HIS A 155 -30.49 0.11 -1.31
N VAL A 156 -31.54 -0.63 -0.97
CA VAL A 156 -31.70 -1.28 0.31
C VAL A 156 -31.41 -2.76 0.09
N HIS A 157 -30.23 -3.23 0.47
CA HIS A 157 -29.92 -4.66 0.47
C HIS A 157 -30.66 -5.30 1.66
N ASN A 158 -31.80 -5.93 1.37
CA ASN A 158 -32.38 -6.92 2.25
C ASN A 158 -31.77 -8.29 1.92
N ILE A 159 -31.38 -9.04 2.94
CA ILE A 159 -30.95 -10.44 2.83
C ILE A 159 -32.16 -11.33 3.11
#